data_AF-A0A2S6AZZ0-F1
#
_entry.id   AF-A0A2S6AZZ0-F1
#
_cell.length_a   1.000
_cell.length_b   1.000
_cell.length_c   1.000
_cell.angle_alpha   90.00
_cell.angle_beta   90.00
_cell.angle_gamma   90.00
#
_symmetry.space_group_name_H-M   'P 1'
#
loop_
_entity.id
_entity.type
_entity.pdbx_description
1 polymer ?
#
loop_
_entity_poly.entity_id
_entity_poly.type
_entity_poly.pdbx_seq_one_letter_code
_entity_poly.pdbx_strand_id
1 'polypeptide(L)'
;PHIGRVLAAMHRDPGHNWTLENLAGLAGQSRTIFAERFSAVLGEGAARYLARLRMQLARELLGQSGMSVAEVATRLGYESEASFA
;
A
#
# COMPACT_ATOMS: atom_id res chain seq x y z
N PRO A 1 -1.99 -14.14 12.41
CA PRO A 1 -2.70 -13.02 13.08
C PRO A 1 -2.12 -11.61 12.80
N HIS A 2 -0.79 -11.41 12.86
CA HIS A 2 -0.19 -10.07 12.78
C HIS A 2 -0.18 -9.45 11.38
N ILE A 3 0.15 -10.22 10.35
CA ILE A 3 0.20 -9.75 8.95
C ILE A 3 -1.19 -9.39 8.42
N GLY A 4 -2.24 -10.14 8.81
CA GLY A 4 -3.61 -9.83 8.40
C GLY A 4 -4.10 -8.44 8.84
N ARG A 5 -3.70 -7.99 10.04
CA ARG A 5 -4.00 -6.63 10.51
C ARG A 5 -3.33 -5.56 9.64
N VAL A 6 -2.08 -5.80 9.26
CA VAL A 6 -1.33 -4.90 8.39
C VAL A 6 -1.98 -4.80 7.00
N LEU A 7 -2.36 -5.94 6.42
CA LEU A 7 -3.07 -5.96 5.14
C LEU A 7 -4.40 -5.21 5.24
N ALA A 8 -5.20 -5.44 6.28
CA ALA A 8 -6.45 -4.72 6.48
C ALA A 8 -6.24 -3.20 6.61
N ALA A 9 -5.16 -2.75 7.26
CA ALA A 9 -4.82 -1.33 7.36
C ALA A 9 -4.44 -0.73 6.00
N MET A 10 -3.60 -1.41 5.22
CA MET A 10 -3.23 -0.99 3.86
C MET A 10 -4.43 -0.90 2.92
N HIS A 11 -5.34 -1.86 2.98
CA HIS A 11 -6.57 -1.87 2.17
C HIS A 11 -7.56 -0.78 2.58
N ARG A 12 -7.62 -0.46 3.88
CA ARG A 12 -8.51 0.59 4.40
C ARG A 12 -8.04 1.98 4.00
N ASP A 13 -6.73 2.22 4.06
CA ASP A 13 -6.14 3.52 3.74
C ASP A 13 -4.90 3.34 2.84
N PRO A 14 -5.10 3.05 1.54
CA PRO A 14 -4.00 2.85 0.60
C PRO A 14 -3.23 4.15 0.34
N GLY A 15 -3.85 5.31 0.55
CA GLY A 15 -3.24 6.63 0.33
C GLY A 15 -2.31 7.09 1.44
N HIS A 16 -2.38 6.46 2.62
CA HIS A 16 -1.48 6.78 3.72
C HIS A 16 0.00 6.58 3.37
N ASN A 17 0.88 7.39 3.97
CA ASN A 17 2.33 7.24 3.84
C ASN A 17 2.86 6.08 4.70
N TRP A 18 2.52 4.85 4.31
CA TRP A 18 2.98 3.65 4.98
C TRP A 18 4.50 3.49 4.87
N THR A 19 5.16 3.32 6.01
CA THR A 19 6.59 3.03 6.11
C THR A 19 6.77 1.63 6.68
N LEU A 20 7.93 1.03 6.44
CA LEU A 20 8.20 -0.30 7.02
C LEU A 20 8.14 -0.27 8.55
N GLU A 21 8.46 0.87 9.17
CA GLU A 21 8.41 1.08 10.61
C GLU A 21 6.99 1.13 11.17
N ASN A 22 6.09 1.94 10.57
CA ASN A 22 4.71 2.02 11.08
C ASN A 22 3.94 0.70 10.85
N LEU A 23 4.20 0.00 9.75
CA LEU A 23 3.64 -1.32 9.48
C LEU A 23 4.14 -2.38 10.47
N ALA A 24 5.44 -2.36 10.80
CA ALA A 24 6.00 -3.23 11.83
C ALA A 24 5.41 -2.94 13.21
N GLY A 25 5.18 -1.65 13.52
CA GLY A 25 4.45 -1.22 14.72
C GLY A 25 3.04 -1.79 14.81
N LEU A 26 2.27 -1.75 13.72
CA LEU A 26 0.93 -2.37 13.64
C LEU A 26 0.96 -3.89 13.87
N ALA A 27 2.01 -4.54 13.39
CA ALA A 27 2.24 -5.97 13.58
C ALA A 27 2.73 -6.31 15.00
N GLY A 28 3.20 -5.33 15.78
CA GLY A 28 3.86 -5.54 17.07
C GLY A 28 5.23 -6.21 16.92
N GLN A 29 5.96 -5.90 15.85
CA GLN A 29 7.22 -6.53 15.48
C GLN A 29 8.31 -5.47 15.26
N SER A 30 9.58 -5.88 15.39
CA SER A 30 10.68 -5.06 14.91
C SER A 30 10.62 -4.94 13.38
N ARG A 31 11.21 -3.88 12.83
CA ARG A 31 11.24 -3.60 11.39
C ARG A 31 11.79 -4.78 10.57
N THR A 32 12.89 -5.39 11.03
CA THR A 32 13.54 -6.51 10.32
C THR A 32 12.68 -7.78 10.34
N ILE A 33 12.18 -8.16 11.53
CA ILE A 33 11.32 -9.35 11.68
C ILE A 33 10.05 -9.21 10.84
N PHE A 34 9.47 -8.00 10.81
CA PHE A 34 8.30 -7.72 10.00
C PHE A 34 8.59 -7.88 8.51
N ALA A 35 9.68 -7.30 8.00
CA ALA A 35 10.03 -7.37 6.58
C ALA A 35 10.25 -8.81 6.10
N GLU A 36 10.98 -9.61 6.88
CA GLU A 36 11.23 -11.02 6.59
C GLU A 36 9.93 -11.82 6.59
N ARG A 37 9.11 -11.69 7.64
CA ARG A 37 7.84 -12.42 7.76
C ARG A 37 6.82 -12.00 6.72
N PHE A 38 6.70 -10.71 6.43
CA PHE A 38 5.78 -10.24 5.40
C PHE A 38 6.14 -10.85 4.05
N SER A 39 7.42 -10.78 3.68
CA SER A 39 7.90 -11.35 2.40
C SER A 39 7.75 -12.87 2.35
N ALA A 40 8.00 -13.57 3.47
CA ALA A 40 7.81 -15.02 3.55
C ALA A 40 6.35 -15.44 3.39
N VAL A 41 5.39 -14.65 3.88
CA VAL A 41 3.95 -14.96 3.79
C VAL A 41 3.34 -14.55 2.44
N LEU A 42 3.75 -13.40 1.89
CA LEU A 42 3.13 -12.81 0.70
C LEU A 42 3.92 -13.07 -0.59
N GLY A 43 5.17 -13.54 -0.50
CA GLY A 43 6.07 -13.69 -1.65
C GLY A 43 6.65 -12.38 -2.18
N GLU A 44 6.29 -11.24 -1.57
CA GLU A 44 6.77 -9.91 -1.94
C GLU A 44 6.90 -8.98 -0.72
N GLY A 45 7.74 -7.95 -0.83
CA GLY A 45 7.91 -6.97 0.23
C GLY A 45 6.71 -6.02 0.37
N ALA A 46 6.53 -5.47 1.57
CA ALA A 46 5.38 -4.62 1.92
C ALA A 46 5.21 -3.39 0.99
N ALA A 47 6.31 -2.71 0.61
CA ALA A 47 6.25 -1.57 -0.29
C ALA A 47 5.77 -1.96 -1.70
N ARG A 48 6.22 -3.12 -2.21
CA ARG A 48 5.79 -3.65 -3.51
C ARG A 48 4.31 -4.06 -3.49
N TYR A 49 3.89 -4.73 -2.43
CA TYR A 49 2.50 -5.08 -2.21
C TYR A 49 1.60 -3.82 -2.22
N LEU A 50 1.99 -2.78 -1.48
CA LEU A 50 1.22 -1.53 -1.42
C LEU A 50 1.16 -0.81 -2.77
N ALA A 51 2.28 -0.74 -3.51
CA ALA A 51 2.29 -0.16 -4.85
C ALA A 51 1.33 -0.92 -5.80
N ARG A 52 1.35 -2.25 -5.75
CA ARG A 52 0.43 -3.09 -6.54
C ARG A 52 -1.04 -2.85 -6.17
N LEU A 53 -1.35 -2.78 -4.87
CA LEU A 53 -2.69 -2.46 -4.38
C LEU A 53 -3.16 -1.09 -4.90
N ARG A 54 -2.32 -0.05 -4.80
CA ARG A 54 -2.64 1.29 -5.30
C ARG A 54 -2.92 1.26 -6.81
N MET A 55 -2.12 0.54 -7.60
CA MET A 55 -2.35 0.44 -9.04
C MET A 55 -3.63 -0.30 -9.42
N GLN A 56 -4.02 -1.33 -8.66
CA GLN A 56 -5.31 -1.99 -8.86
C GLN A 56 -6.47 -1.02 -8.62
N LEU A 57 -6.44 -0.29 -7.51
CA LEU A 57 -7.45 0.72 -7.18
C LEU A 57 -7.49 1.88 -8.19
N ALA A 58 -6.32 2.31 -8.68
CA ALA A 58 -6.27 3.36 -9.68
C ALA A 58 -6.98 2.96 -10.97
N ARG A 59 -6.78 1.72 -11.45
CA ARG A 59 -7.48 1.20 -12.64
C ARG A 59 -8.99 1.19 -12.45
N GLU A 60 -9.45 0.79 -11.27
CA GLU A 60 -10.88 0.79 -10.93
C GLU A 60 -11.46 2.21 -10.92
N LEU A 61 -10.79 3.13 -10.24
CA LEU A 61 -11.22 4.53 -10.15
C LEU A 61 -11.25 5.19 -11.53
N LEU A 62 -10.19 5.08 -12.32
CA LEU A 62 -10.13 5.67 -13.67
C LEU A 62 -11.18 5.09 -14.62
N GLY A 63 -11.52 3.80 -14.47
CA GLY A 63 -12.55 3.16 -15.28
C GLY A 63 -13.99 3.53 -14.91
N GLN A 64 -14.24 3.94 -13.65
CA GLN A 64 -15.61 4.08 -13.12
C GLN A 64 -16.01 5.52 -12.79
N SER A 65 -15.06 6.41 -12.46
CA SER A 65 -15.38 7.59 -11.64
C SER A 65 -15.30 8.94 -12.34
N GLY A 66 -14.94 9.01 -13.64
CA GLY A 66 -14.74 10.29 -14.34
C GLY A 66 -13.66 11.19 -13.72
N MET A 67 -12.94 10.69 -12.72
CA MET A 67 -11.84 11.36 -12.04
C MET A 67 -10.65 11.45 -12.99
N SER A 68 -9.95 12.57 -12.94
CA SER A 68 -8.69 12.76 -13.64
C SER A 68 -7.58 11.89 -13.03
N VAL A 69 -6.53 11.66 -13.82
CA VAL A 69 -5.35 10.90 -13.37
C VAL A 69 -4.70 11.56 -12.15
N ALA A 70 -4.55 12.90 -12.15
CA ALA A 70 -4.04 13.67 -11.02
C ALA A 70 -4.85 13.49 -9.71
N GLU A 71 -6.18 13.47 -9.79
CA GLU A 71 -7.04 13.25 -8.62
C GLU A 71 -6.88 11.84 -8.06
N VAL A 72 -6.84 10.83 -8.94
CA VAL A 72 -6.61 9.43 -8.54
C VAL A 72 -5.22 9.26 -7.92
N ALA A 73 -4.20 9.92 -8.48
CA ALA A 73 -2.84 9.89 -7.96
C ALA A 73 -2.75 10.44 -6.54
N THR A 74 -3.27 11.64 -6.34
CA THR A 74 -3.30 12.31 -5.04
C THR A 74 -4.04 11.46 -4.00
N ARG A 75 -5.20 10.89 -4.38
CA ARG A 75 -6.01 10.05 -3.48
C ARG A 75 -5.28 8.78 -3.03
N LEU A 76 -4.44 8.21 -3.88
CA LEU A 76 -3.69 6.98 -3.61
C LEU A 76 -2.30 7.24 -3.03
N GLY A 77 -2.01 8.48 -2.60
CA GLY A 77 -0.77 8.81 -1.91
C GLY A 77 0.44 8.88 -2.85
N TYR A 78 0.20 9.13 -4.14
CA TYR A 78 1.24 9.54 -5.07
C TYR A 78 1.33 11.05 -5.09
N GLU A 79 2.54 11.58 -4.93
CA GLU A 79 2.78 13.03 -4.94
C GLU A 79 2.59 13.64 -6.33
N SER A 80 2.60 12.83 -7.40
CA SER A 80 2.35 13.27 -8.78
C SER A 80 1.92 12.13 -9.71
N GLU A 81 1.33 12.47 -10.86
CA GLU A 81 1.05 11.51 -11.95
C GLU A 81 2.31 10.78 -12.42
N ALA A 82 3.46 11.46 -12.43
CA ALA A 82 4.75 10.87 -12.80
C ALA A 82 5.17 9.71 -11.87
N SER A 83 4.57 9.60 -10.68
CA SER A 83 4.84 8.52 -9.73
C SER A 83 4.07 7.23 -10.04
N PHE A 84 3.24 7.22 -11.09
CA PHE A 84 2.57 6.00 -11.61
C PHE A 84 3.47 5.12 -12.46
N ALA A 85 4.62 5.64 -12.92
CA ALA A 85 5.53 4.99 -13.85
C ALA A 85 6.46 3.96 -13.18
#